data_AF-A0A1D7YNE7-F1
#
_entry.id   AF-A0A1D7YNE7-F1
#
_cell.length_a   1.000
_cell.length_b   1.000
_cell.length_c   1.000
_cell.angle_alpha   90.00
_cell.angle_beta   90.00
_cell.angle_gamma   90.00
#
_symmetry.space_group_name_H-M   'P 1'
#
loop_
_entity.id
_entity.type
_entity.pdbx_description
1 polymer ?
#
loop_
_entity_poly.entity_id
_entity_poly.type
_entity_poly.pdbx_seq_one_letter_code
_entity_poly.pdbx_strand_id
1 'polypeptide(L)'
;MTVGRLLALPLLGLLLGGCGIRATQVPTDFGAAPSRVPCSLAGPNQATQSAQGVPVQVFLLCGASLVTVDRTVGVPPGTPDARRRVIVAQGLLDQLAASPSAAERSAGYTTYVPGGLTVSGPGRRDPEDTLHLSTAPSRLTSYALAQLVCTLSDSAATEGDGSVILGGPDTGPLQRYACTADVRERPGNVEPPSSEVARR
;
A
#
# COMPACT_ATOMS: atom_id res chain seq x y z
N MET A 1 69.65 -66.64 39.85
CA MET A 1 70.90 -65.99 39.39
C MET A 1 70.55 -65.00 38.30
N THR A 2 71.28 -63.90 38.32
CA THR A 2 70.92 -62.54 37.92
C THR A 2 71.29 -62.21 36.47
N VAL A 3 70.67 -61.14 35.94
CA VAL A 3 71.07 -60.28 34.79
C VAL A 3 70.81 -60.89 33.40
N GLY A 4 70.10 -60.27 32.46
CA GLY A 4 69.72 -58.87 32.25
C GLY A 4 70.20 -58.41 30.88
N ARG A 5 69.30 -57.96 30.01
CA ARG A 5 69.59 -56.90 29.01
C ARG A 5 68.32 -56.40 28.32
N LEU A 6 68.00 -55.15 28.61
CA LEU A 6 67.18 -54.27 27.80
C LEU A 6 67.87 -54.01 26.45
N LEU A 7 67.07 -54.05 25.37
CA LEU A 7 67.22 -53.36 24.09
C LEU A 7 65.82 -53.43 23.45
N ALA A 8 64.92 -52.50 23.75
CA ALA A 8 64.75 -51.19 23.12
C ALA A 8 64.27 -51.28 21.65
N LEU A 9 63.00 -50.90 21.47
CA LEU A 9 62.27 -50.51 20.26
C LEU A 9 61.99 -51.60 19.20
N PRO A 10 60.70 -51.91 19.00
CA PRO A 10 60.04 -51.27 17.86
C PRO A 10 58.60 -50.91 18.21
N LEU A 11 58.31 -49.64 18.49
CA LEU A 11 56.94 -49.18 18.60
C LEU A 11 56.88 -47.70 18.23
N LEU A 12 56.47 -47.40 17.01
CA LEU A 12 55.11 -46.90 16.76
C LEU A 12 55.07 -46.41 15.30
N GLY A 13 54.33 -47.16 14.49
CA GLY A 13 54.09 -46.84 13.10
C GLY A 13 53.51 -45.43 12.96
N LEU A 14 54.14 -44.71 12.04
CA LEU A 14 53.59 -43.61 11.28
C LEU A 14 52.07 -43.78 10.99
N LEU A 15 51.43 -42.63 10.79
CA LEU A 15 50.13 -42.44 10.15
C LEU A 15 48.91 -42.42 11.10
N LEU A 16 48.91 -41.47 12.05
CA LEU A 16 47.69 -40.67 12.26
C LEU A 16 47.45 -39.77 11.03
N GLY A 17 47.25 -40.41 9.87
CA GLY A 17 46.64 -39.80 8.71
C GLY A 17 45.20 -39.50 9.10
N GLY A 18 45.00 -38.39 9.82
CA GLY A 18 43.70 -37.77 9.92
C GLY A 18 43.22 -37.66 8.49
N CYS A 19 42.13 -38.36 8.17
CA CYS A 19 41.35 -38.06 6.98
C CYS A 19 40.83 -36.64 7.21
N GLY A 20 41.68 -35.67 6.88
CA GLY A 20 41.41 -34.26 6.98
C GLY A 20 40.27 -34.02 6.03
N ILE A 21 39.05 -34.03 6.55
CA ILE A 21 37.96 -33.31 5.94
C ILE A 21 38.41 -31.86 6.02
N ARG A 22 39.14 -31.41 5.00
CA ARG A 22 39.23 -29.99 4.74
C ARG A 22 37.80 -29.59 4.53
N ALA A 23 37.23 -28.88 5.50
CA ALA A 23 36.04 -28.11 5.26
C ALA A 23 36.35 -27.25 4.05
N THR A 24 35.85 -27.65 2.89
CA THR A 24 35.78 -26.77 1.74
C THR A 24 34.79 -25.72 2.17
N GLN A 25 35.31 -24.67 2.81
CA GLN A 25 34.58 -23.45 3.05
C GLN A 25 34.32 -22.87 1.67
N VAL A 26 33.20 -23.28 1.08
CA VAL A 26 32.65 -22.58 -0.06
C VAL A 26 32.34 -21.19 0.49
N PRO A 27 32.88 -20.11 -0.09
CA PRO A 27 32.45 -18.76 0.25
C PRO A 27 30.97 -18.71 -0.10
N THR A 28 30.10 -18.92 0.89
CA THR A 28 28.67 -18.76 0.70
C THR A 28 28.38 -17.27 0.75
N ASP A 29 28.85 -16.58 -0.27
CA ASP A 29 28.37 -15.28 -0.69
C ASP A 29 27.04 -15.52 -1.44
N PHE A 30 26.09 -16.18 -0.77
CA PHE A 30 24.70 -16.06 -1.13
C PHE A 30 24.34 -14.64 -0.67
N GLY A 31 24.59 -13.66 -1.53
CA GLY A 31 24.09 -12.29 -1.33
C GLY A 31 22.66 -12.34 -0.80
N ALA A 32 22.29 -11.35 0.03
CA ALA A 32 21.07 -11.32 0.85
C ALA A 32 19.91 -12.16 0.26
N ALA A 33 19.41 -13.13 1.03
CA ALA A 33 18.36 -14.04 0.59
C ALA A 33 17.23 -13.28 -0.15
N PRO A 34 16.77 -13.75 -1.32
CA PRO A 34 15.76 -13.04 -2.10
C PRO A 34 14.52 -12.84 -1.23
N SER A 35 14.23 -11.56 -0.97
CA SER A 35 13.07 -11.13 -0.20
C SER A 35 11.82 -11.62 -0.92
N ARG A 36 11.01 -12.45 -0.26
CA ARG A 36 9.71 -12.87 -0.79
C ARG A 36 8.77 -11.68 -0.63
N VAL A 37 8.77 -10.78 -1.63
CA VAL A 37 8.08 -9.47 -1.64
C VAL A 37 6.67 -9.56 -1.06
N PRO A 38 6.39 -8.92 0.09
CA PRO A 38 5.03 -8.82 0.61
C PRO A 38 4.32 -7.56 0.15
N CYS A 39 5.07 -6.47 -0.07
CA CYS A 39 5.02 -5.36 -1.05
C CYS A 39 6.35 -4.60 -0.85
N SER A 40 7.02 -4.07 -1.87
CA SER A 40 6.74 -2.77 -2.47
C SER A 40 7.17 -2.80 -3.93
N LEU A 41 6.57 -1.97 -4.77
CA LEU A 41 7.19 -1.61 -6.04
C LEU A 41 7.20 -0.08 -6.17
N ALA A 42 8.23 0.53 -5.58
CA ALA A 42 8.54 1.95 -5.74
C ALA A 42 9.55 2.12 -6.90
N GLY A 43 9.04 2.62 -8.03
CA GLY A 43 9.82 2.90 -9.22
C GLY A 43 8.83 3.15 -10.37
N PRO A 44 9.07 4.16 -11.23
CA PRO A 44 8.09 4.67 -12.18
C PRO A 44 7.87 3.65 -13.30
N ASN A 45 7.14 2.57 -13.04
CA ASN A 45 6.81 1.57 -14.05
C ASN A 45 5.62 2.05 -14.90
N GLN A 46 5.71 3.32 -15.33
CA GLN A 46 4.91 4.02 -16.33
C GLN A 46 5.37 5.48 -16.51
N ALA A 47 6.68 5.80 -16.42
CA ALA A 47 7.19 7.07 -16.97
C ALA A 47 7.09 7.17 -18.52
N THR A 48 6.40 6.21 -19.16
CA THR A 48 6.06 6.21 -20.59
C THR A 48 4.56 6.23 -20.86
N GLN A 49 3.74 6.66 -19.91
CA GLN A 49 2.37 7.11 -20.20
C GLN A 49 2.31 8.63 -20.07
N SER A 50 2.67 9.28 -21.18
CA SER A 50 2.13 10.58 -21.61
C SER A 50 2.33 11.75 -20.63
N ALA A 51 3.04 12.79 -21.06
CA ALA A 51 3.24 14.05 -20.34
C ALA A 51 1.93 14.88 -20.12
N GLN A 52 0.77 14.23 -20.01
CA GLN A 52 -0.56 14.81 -19.89
C GLN A 52 -1.30 14.21 -18.68
N GLY A 53 -0.92 14.58 -17.45
CA GLY A 53 -1.66 14.19 -16.25
C GLY A 53 -1.04 14.71 -14.96
N VAL A 54 -1.81 14.67 -13.88
CA VAL A 54 -1.39 15.02 -12.52
C VAL A 54 -0.95 13.73 -11.82
N PRO A 55 0.31 13.65 -11.33
CA PRO A 55 0.74 12.52 -10.52
C PRO A 55 -0.02 12.53 -9.20
N VAL A 56 -0.53 11.37 -8.80
CA VAL A 56 -1.30 11.19 -7.57
C VAL A 56 -0.93 9.89 -6.89
N GLN A 57 -1.29 9.75 -5.61
CA GLN A 57 -1.12 8.52 -4.86
C GLN A 57 -2.48 7.91 -4.52
N VAL A 58 -2.56 6.58 -4.60
CA VAL A 58 -3.72 5.81 -4.12
C VAL A 58 -3.27 4.81 -3.07
N PHE A 59 -4.14 4.51 -2.11
CA PHE A 59 -3.84 3.57 -1.02
C PHE A 59 -4.38 2.17 -1.35
N LEU A 60 -3.47 1.25 -1.69
CA LEU A 60 -3.77 -0.16 -1.92
C LEU A 60 -3.49 -0.98 -0.67
N LEU A 61 -4.17 -2.11 -0.53
CA LEU A 61 -3.88 -3.06 0.54
C LEU A 61 -2.65 -3.88 0.21
N CYS A 62 -1.78 -3.98 1.21
CA CYS A 62 -0.63 -4.82 1.24
C CYS A 62 -0.66 -5.66 2.53
N GLY A 63 -0.97 -6.95 2.42
CA GLY A 63 -1.21 -7.77 3.60
C GLY A 63 -2.35 -7.20 4.44
N ALA A 64 -2.04 -6.71 5.64
CA ALA A 64 -3.02 -6.16 6.58
C ALA A 64 -3.08 -4.62 6.61
N SER A 65 -2.25 -3.91 5.83
CA SER A 65 -2.09 -2.45 5.93
C SER A 65 -2.22 -1.76 4.57
N LEU A 66 -2.47 -0.46 4.58
CA LEU A 66 -2.53 0.39 3.39
C LEU A 66 -1.14 0.93 3.04
N VAL A 67 -0.81 0.88 1.75
CA VAL A 67 0.45 1.36 1.19
C VAL A 67 0.16 2.22 -0.04
N THR A 68 0.89 3.31 -0.21
CA THR A 68 0.72 4.21 -1.35
C THR A 68 1.30 3.62 -2.63
N VAL A 69 0.62 3.88 -3.75
CA VAL A 69 1.07 3.54 -5.10
C VAL A 69 0.84 4.75 -6.00
N ASP A 70 1.86 5.08 -6.79
CA ASP A 70 1.80 6.20 -7.73
C ASP A 70 0.89 5.88 -8.92
N ARG A 71 0.07 6.86 -9.27
CA ARG A 71 -0.88 6.85 -10.39
C ARG A 71 -0.85 8.18 -11.12
N THR A 72 -1.55 8.26 -12.23
CA THR A 72 -1.70 9.50 -13.00
C THR A 72 -3.17 9.73 -13.30
N VAL A 73 -3.65 10.95 -13.03
CA VAL A 73 -5.02 11.37 -13.32
C VAL A 73 -5.01 12.46 -14.37
N GLY A 74 -5.76 12.27 -15.45
CA GLY A 74 -5.93 13.28 -16.48
C GLY A 74 -6.84 14.41 -16.00
N VAL A 75 -6.39 15.66 -16.11
CA VAL A 75 -7.20 16.84 -15.81
C VAL A 75 -7.20 17.77 -17.03
N PRO A 76 -8.35 18.07 -17.64
CA PRO A 76 -8.41 19.01 -18.75
C PRO A 76 -7.89 20.40 -18.36
N PRO A 77 -7.03 21.04 -19.17
CA PRO A 77 -6.54 22.38 -18.90
C PRO A 77 -7.69 23.39 -18.88
N GLY A 78 -7.58 24.44 -18.06
CA GLY A 78 -8.60 25.49 -17.96
C GLY A 78 -9.87 25.11 -17.18
N THR A 79 -9.91 23.92 -16.55
CA THR A 79 -11.03 23.52 -15.68
C THR A 79 -11.12 24.45 -14.45
N PRO A 80 -12.28 25.06 -14.14
CA PRO A 80 -12.48 25.87 -12.93
C PRO A 80 -12.22 25.05 -11.66
N ASP A 81 -11.68 25.66 -10.61
CA ASP A 81 -11.18 24.94 -9.42
C ASP A 81 -12.24 24.06 -8.73
N ALA A 82 -13.48 24.56 -8.57
CA ALA A 82 -14.58 23.78 -8.00
C ALA A 82 -14.89 22.50 -8.80
N ARG A 83 -14.84 22.59 -10.14
CA ARG A 83 -15.05 21.43 -11.03
C ARG A 83 -13.82 20.53 -11.08
N ARG A 84 -12.63 21.11 -10.94
CA ARG A 84 -11.35 20.39 -10.92
C ARG A 84 -11.29 19.42 -9.75
N ARG A 85 -11.72 19.82 -8.54
CA ARG A 85 -11.77 18.93 -7.36
C ARG A 85 -12.56 17.65 -7.62
N VAL A 86 -13.77 17.78 -8.17
CA VAL A 86 -14.63 16.62 -8.48
C VAL A 86 -14.01 15.73 -9.57
N ILE A 87 -13.41 16.33 -10.60
CA ILE A 87 -12.72 15.57 -11.67
C ILE A 87 -11.51 14.80 -11.11
N VAL A 88 -10.72 15.43 -10.25
CA VAL A 88 -9.57 14.77 -9.60
C VAL A 88 -10.06 13.66 -8.67
N ALA A 89 -11.09 13.91 -7.86
CA ALA A 89 -11.68 12.91 -6.98
C ALA A 89 -12.22 11.71 -7.76
N GLN A 90 -12.92 11.92 -8.88
CA GLN A 90 -13.38 10.83 -9.74
C GLN A 90 -12.19 10.06 -10.31
N GLY A 91 -11.17 10.74 -10.84
CA GLY A 91 -9.98 10.10 -11.36
C GLY A 91 -9.24 9.26 -10.31
N LEU A 92 -9.16 9.74 -9.06
CA LEU A 92 -8.59 8.98 -7.94
C LEU A 92 -9.40 7.71 -7.64
N LEU A 93 -10.74 7.81 -7.61
CA LEU A 93 -11.60 6.65 -7.41
C LEU A 93 -11.46 5.63 -8.55
N ASP A 94 -11.38 6.10 -9.79
CA ASP A 94 -11.17 5.23 -10.96
C ASP A 94 -9.82 4.49 -10.86
N GLN A 95 -8.75 5.20 -10.48
CA GLN A 95 -7.43 4.60 -10.29
C GLN A 95 -7.37 3.64 -9.08
N LEU A 96 -8.13 3.93 -8.03
CA LEU A 96 -8.19 3.10 -6.82
C LEU A 96 -9.04 1.84 -7.01
N ALA A 97 -10.13 1.93 -7.77
CA ALA A 97 -11.02 0.82 -8.09
C ALA A 97 -10.51 -0.03 -9.28
N ALA A 98 -9.57 0.50 -10.07
CA ALA A 98 -8.91 -0.27 -11.11
C ALA A 98 -8.24 -1.52 -10.52
N SER A 99 -8.41 -2.65 -11.21
CA SER A 99 -7.72 -3.89 -10.83
C SER A 99 -6.20 -3.63 -10.79
N PRO A 100 -5.49 -4.01 -9.71
CA PRO A 100 -4.05 -3.80 -9.65
C PRO A 100 -3.36 -4.47 -10.84
N SER A 101 -2.28 -3.83 -11.31
CA SER A 101 -1.50 -4.32 -12.44
C SER A 101 -0.96 -5.72 -12.19
N ALA A 102 -0.50 -6.42 -13.24
CA ALA A 102 0.07 -7.75 -13.08
C ALA A 102 1.26 -7.75 -12.10
N ALA A 103 2.10 -6.72 -12.15
CA ALA A 103 3.24 -6.54 -11.24
C ALA A 103 2.76 -6.30 -9.79
N GLU A 104 1.79 -5.41 -9.60
CA GLU A 104 1.21 -5.13 -8.27
C GLU A 104 0.56 -6.36 -7.65
N ARG A 105 -0.24 -7.11 -8.43
CA ARG A 105 -0.85 -8.36 -7.95
C ARG A 105 0.21 -9.40 -7.58
N SER A 106 1.27 -9.51 -8.38
CA SER A 106 2.38 -10.42 -8.06
C SER A 106 3.15 -10.02 -6.79
N ALA A 107 3.14 -8.72 -6.46
CA ALA A 107 3.71 -8.17 -5.24
C ALA A 107 2.74 -8.19 -4.04
N GLY A 108 1.51 -8.67 -4.20
CA GLY A 108 0.53 -8.82 -3.11
C GLY A 108 -0.45 -7.66 -2.93
N TYR A 109 -0.44 -6.67 -3.83
CA TYR A 109 -1.38 -5.54 -3.74
C TYR A 109 -2.80 -5.94 -4.14
N THR A 110 -3.78 -5.42 -3.38
CA THR A 110 -5.21 -5.62 -3.64
C THR A 110 -6.02 -4.33 -3.43
N THR A 111 -7.24 -4.30 -3.98
CA THR A 111 -8.23 -3.25 -3.72
C THR A 111 -9.59 -3.89 -3.47
N TYR A 112 -10.34 -3.34 -2.51
CA TYR A 112 -11.72 -3.72 -2.22
C TYR A 112 -12.70 -2.64 -2.66
N VAL A 113 -12.22 -1.53 -3.23
CA VAL A 113 -13.08 -0.48 -3.75
C VAL A 113 -13.81 -1.00 -5.00
N PRO A 114 -15.15 -1.02 -5.00
CA PRO A 114 -15.91 -1.52 -6.14
C PRO A 114 -15.67 -0.68 -7.38
N GLY A 115 -15.49 -1.34 -8.52
CA GLY A 115 -15.49 -0.68 -9.82
C GLY A 115 -16.82 0.04 -10.09
N GLY A 116 -16.76 1.18 -10.77
CA GLY A 116 -17.94 1.96 -11.13
C GLY A 116 -18.52 2.83 -10.00
N LEU A 117 -17.82 2.97 -8.88
CA LEU A 117 -18.14 3.99 -7.89
C LEU A 117 -17.90 5.38 -8.50
N THR A 118 -18.89 6.27 -8.41
CA THR A 118 -18.80 7.62 -8.95
C THR A 118 -18.89 8.66 -7.85
N VAL A 119 -18.33 9.83 -8.11
CA VAL A 119 -18.38 10.99 -7.22
C VAL A 119 -18.99 12.19 -7.92
N SER A 120 -19.87 12.88 -7.21
CA SER A 120 -20.38 14.20 -7.59
C SER A 120 -19.97 15.25 -6.55
N GLY A 121 -20.03 16.51 -6.97
CA GLY A 121 -19.76 17.64 -6.08
C GLY A 121 -20.87 17.86 -5.04
N PRO A 122 -20.75 18.94 -4.25
CA PRO A 122 -21.69 19.27 -3.20
C PRO A 122 -23.09 19.58 -3.76
N GLY A 123 -24.13 19.19 -3.02
CA GLY A 123 -25.47 19.72 -3.21
C GLY A 123 -25.61 21.15 -2.71
N ARG A 124 -26.77 21.75 -2.96
CA ARG A 124 -27.02 23.19 -2.71
C ARG A 124 -26.80 23.65 -1.25
N ARG A 125 -26.96 22.74 -0.29
CA ARG A 125 -26.82 23.01 1.15
C ARG A 125 -25.56 22.38 1.74
N ASP A 126 -24.76 21.72 0.92
CA ASP A 126 -23.60 21.01 1.41
C ASP A 126 -22.39 21.96 1.44
N PRO A 127 -21.43 21.75 2.35
CA PRO A 127 -20.13 22.43 2.29
C PRO A 127 -19.45 22.25 0.93
N GLU A 128 -18.68 23.26 0.49
CA GLU A 128 -18.04 23.31 -0.84
C GLU A 128 -17.05 22.17 -1.15
N ASP A 129 -16.53 21.51 -0.12
CA ASP A 129 -15.59 20.39 -0.15
C ASP A 129 -16.29 19.02 -0.08
N THR A 130 -17.62 18.99 -0.08
CA THR A 130 -18.38 17.73 0.00
C THR A 130 -18.28 16.92 -1.29
N LEU A 131 -18.01 15.63 -1.14
CA LEU A 131 -18.03 14.64 -2.21
C LEU A 131 -19.17 13.64 -1.98
N HIS A 132 -20.09 13.54 -2.93
CA HIS A 132 -21.19 12.58 -2.88
C HIS A 132 -20.83 11.34 -3.68
N LEU A 133 -20.79 10.19 -3.01
CA LEU A 133 -20.57 8.89 -3.65
C LEU A 133 -21.88 8.31 -4.19
N SER A 134 -21.82 7.55 -5.28
CA SER A 134 -22.99 6.79 -5.79
C SER A 134 -23.44 5.67 -4.86
N THR A 135 -22.61 5.28 -3.89
CA THR A 135 -22.94 4.34 -2.82
C THR A 135 -22.74 5.03 -1.48
N ALA A 136 -23.69 4.86 -0.54
CA ALA A 136 -23.53 5.42 0.80
C ALA A 136 -22.24 4.89 1.47
N PRO A 137 -21.41 5.76 2.10
CA PRO A 137 -20.16 5.33 2.74
C PRO A 137 -20.32 4.16 3.71
N SER A 138 -21.42 4.15 4.47
CA SER A 138 -21.76 3.08 5.43
C SER A 138 -22.11 1.73 4.81
N ARG A 139 -22.27 1.66 3.48
CA ARG A 139 -22.49 0.40 2.74
C ARG A 139 -21.19 -0.18 2.17
N LEU A 140 -20.08 0.55 2.26
CA LEU A 140 -18.77 0.03 1.88
C LEU A 140 -18.24 -0.88 2.99
N THR A 141 -17.41 -1.85 2.62
CA THR A 141 -16.67 -2.64 3.62
C THR A 141 -15.66 -1.74 4.34
N SER A 142 -15.25 -2.10 5.56
CA SER A 142 -14.26 -1.32 6.31
C SER A 142 -12.96 -1.12 5.52
N TYR A 143 -12.50 -2.14 4.78
CA TYR A 143 -11.38 -2.04 3.84
C TYR A 143 -11.63 -1.02 2.73
N ALA A 144 -12.76 -1.11 2.02
CA ALA A 144 -13.07 -0.20 0.91
C ALA A 144 -13.21 1.25 1.38
N LEU A 145 -13.87 1.46 2.53
CA LEU A 145 -14.02 2.78 3.13
C LEU A 145 -12.66 3.36 3.54
N ALA A 146 -11.79 2.56 4.19
CA ALA A 146 -10.46 3.00 4.58
C ALA A 146 -9.58 3.38 3.37
N GLN A 147 -9.57 2.55 2.33
CA GLN A 147 -8.83 2.84 1.09
C GLN A 147 -9.30 4.14 0.44
N LEU A 148 -10.61 4.33 0.37
CA LEU A 148 -11.22 5.53 -0.22
C LEU A 148 -10.91 6.78 0.60
N VAL A 149 -11.14 6.75 1.91
CA VAL A 149 -10.88 7.90 2.79
C VAL A 149 -9.41 8.27 2.75
N CYS A 150 -8.50 7.31 2.89
CA CYS A 150 -7.07 7.60 2.86
C CYS A 150 -6.59 8.16 1.51
N THR A 151 -7.13 7.67 0.40
CA THR A 151 -6.80 8.21 -0.92
C THR A 151 -7.31 9.63 -1.13
N LEU A 152 -8.56 9.92 -0.77
CA LEU A 152 -9.14 11.25 -0.97
C LEU A 152 -8.55 12.28 0.01
N SER A 153 -8.37 11.91 1.29
CA SER A 153 -7.78 12.77 2.33
C SER A 153 -6.34 13.21 2.04
N ASP A 154 -5.53 12.35 1.41
CA ASP A 154 -4.11 12.62 1.11
C ASP A 154 -3.91 13.34 -0.24
N SER A 155 -5.00 13.55 -0.98
CA SER A 155 -4.97 14.14 -2.31
C SER A 155 -5.25 15.64 -2.31
N ALA A 156 -4.85 16.32 -3.38
CA ALA A 156 -5.20 17.73 -3.63
C ALA A 156 -6.72 17.99 -3.80
N ALA A 157 -7.56 16.96 -3.72
CA ALA A 157 -9.01 17.11 -3.71
C ALA A 157 -9.55 17.69 -2.39
N THR A 158 -8.75 17.73 -1.32
CA THR A 158 -9.13 18.26 0.01
C THR A 158 -8.32 19.52 0.36
N GLU A 159 -8.96 20.48 1.03
CA GLU A 159 -8.30 21.66 1.57
C GLU A 159 -7.72 21.36 2.96
N GLY A 160 -6.60 20.64 3.01
CA GLY A 160 -5.55 20.85 4.03
C GLY A 160 -5.72 20.32 5.46
N ASP A 161 -6.81 19.65 5.83
CA ASP A 161 -6.98 19.09 7.19
C ASP A 161 -6.77 17.56 7.29
N GLY A 162 -6.42 16.91 6.18
CA GLY A 162 -6.24 15.45 6.12
C GLY A 162 -7.56 14.67 6.27
N SER A 163 -8.70 15.33 6.07
CA SER A 163 -10.02 14.73 6.13
C SER A 163 -10.79 14.92 4.82
N VAL A 164 -11.86 14.15 4.65
CA VAL A 164 -12.77 14.25 3.50
C VAL A 164 -14.21 14.21 3.97
N ILE A 165 -15.04 15.12 3.47
CA ILE A 165 -16.49 15.09 3.71
C ILE A 165 -17.14 14.22 2.65
N LEU A 166 -17.77 13.12 3.10
CA LEU A 166 -18.47 12.19 2.21
C LEU A 166 -19.96 12.17 2.51
N GLY A 167 -20.74 12.13 1.43
CA GLY A 167 -22.17 11.86 1.42
C GLY A 167 -22.49 10.64 0.56
N GLY A 168 -23.66 10.05 0.78
CA GLY A 168 -24.23 9.05 -0.12
C GLY A 168 -25.07 9.68 -1.25
N PRO A 169 -25.71 8.84 -2.09
CA PRO A 169 -26.60 9.31 -3.16
C PRO A 169 -27.91 9.91 -2.61
N ASP A 170 -28.35 9.45 -1.43
CA ASP A 170 -29.53 9.96 -0.74
C ASP A 170 -29.19 11.19 0.11
N THR A 171 -30.22 11.91 0.57
CA THR A 171 -30.05 13.07 1.47
C THR A 171 -29.66 12.70 2.91
N GLY A 172 -29.00 11.56 3.11
CA GLY A 172 -28.49 11.10 4.40
C GLY A 172 -27.46 12.07 5.01
N PRO A 173 -26.99 11.80 6.24
CA PRO A 173 -26.04 12.68 6.93
C PRO A 173 -24.72 12.76 6.16
N LEU A 174 -24.12 13.95 6.16
CA LEU A 174 -22.75 14.14 5.71
C LEU A 174 -21.80 13.79 6.86
N GLN A 175 -20.71 13.11 6.54
CA GLN A 175 -19.72 12.70 7.52
C GLN A 175 -18.34 13.16 7.08
N ARG A 176 -17.59 13.79 7.98
CA ARG A 176 -16.18 14.09 7.80
C ARG A 176 -15.39 12.89 8.28
N TYR A 177 -14.64 12.25 7.40
CA TYR A 177 -13.78 11.11 7.72
C TYR A 177 -12.32 11.52 7.75
N ALA A 178 -11.55 11.00 8.71
CA ALA A 178 -10.11 11.20 8.76
C ALA A 178 -9.35 9.91 8.49
N CYS A 179 -8.25 10.01 7.74
CA CYS A 179 -7.32 8.90 7.55
C CYS A 179 -6.20 8.97 8.61
N THR A 180 -6.39 8.26 9.73
CA THR A 180 -5.37 8.19 10.79
C THR A 180 -4.32 7.11 10.50
N ALA A 181 -3.22 7.13 11.24
CA ALA A 181 -2.22 6.06 11.17
C ALA A 181 -2.82 4.68 11.48
N ASP A 182 -3.68 4.59 12.49
CA ASP A 182 -4.35 3.33 12.85
C ASP A 182 -5.21 2.76 11.72
N VAL A 183 -5.91 3.63 10.98
CA VAL A 183 -6.69 3.24 9.79
C VAL A 183 -5.78 2.73 8.68
N ARG A 184 -4.61 3.36 8.48
CA ARG A 184 -3.61 2.90 7.49
C ARG A 184 -3.01 1.55 7.91
N GLU A 185 -2.75 1.33 9.19
CA GLU A 185 -2.13 0.10 9.69
C GLU A 185 -3.11 -1.08 9.74
N ARG A 186 -4.38 -0.83 10.08
CA ARG A 186 -5.39 -1.87 10.37
C ARG A 186 -6.76 -1.57 9.73
N PRO A 187 -6.85 -1.28 8.42
CA PRO A 187 -8.07 -0.85 7.72
C PRO A 187 -9.26 -1.82 7.80
N GLY A 188 -9.02 -3.11 8.05
CA GLY A 188 -10.08 -4.10 8.21
C GLY A 188 -10.72 -4.14 9.59
N ASN A 189 -10.04 -3.57 10.61
CA ASN A 189 -10.44 -3.64 12.01
C ASN A 189 -10.66 -2.25 12.63
N VAL A 190 -10.10 -1.20 12.03
CA VAL A 190 -10.23 0.18 12.45
C VAL A 190 -10.90 0.95 11.32
N GLU A 191 -12.16 1.33 11.53
CA GLU A 191 -12.86 2.18 10.59
C GLU A 191 -12.35 3.63 10.68
N PRO A 192 -12.39 4.38 9.57
CA PRO A 192 -12.03 5.79 9.60
C PRO A 192 -12.93 6.55 10.58
N PRO A 193 -12.37 7.25 11.58
CA PRO A 193 -13.17 8.03 12.51
C PRO A 193 -13.95 9.09 11.75
N SER A 194 -15.21 9.26 12.10
CA SER A 194 -16.09 10.21 11.44
C SER A 194 -16.86 11.10 12.42
N SER A 195 -17.18 12.30 11.95
CA SER A 195 -18.07 13.23 12.65
C SER A 195 -19.10 13.80 11.68
N GLU A 196 -20.32 14.00 12.18
CA GLU A 196 -21.40 14.56 11.37
C GLU A 196 -21.10 16.00 11.00
N VAL A 197 -21.38 16.36 9.75
CA VAL A 197 -21.23 17.71 9.23
C VAL A 197 -22.61 18.32 8.96
N ALA A 198 -22.85 19.49 9.55
CA ALA A 198 -24.08 20.23 9.32
C ALA A 198 -24.15 20.75 7.88
N ARG A 199 -25.33 20.62 7.28
CA ARG A 199 -25.69 21.33 6.05
C ARG A 199 -25.97 22.81 6.36
N ARG A 200 -25.65 23.69 5.41
CA ARG A 200 -25.90 25.14 5.47
C ARG A 200 -27.36 25.50 5.15
#